data_AF-A0A0R2INE9-F1
#
_entry.id   AF-A0A0R2INE9-F1
#
_cell.length_a   1.000
_cell.length_b   1.000
_cell.length_c   1.000
_cell.angle_alpha   90.00
_cell.angle_beta   90.00
_cell.angle_gamma   90.00
#
_symmetry.space_group_name_H-M   'P 1'
#
loop_
_entity.id
_entity.type
_entity.pdbx_description
1 polymer ?
#
loop_
_entity_poly.entity_id
_entity_poly.type
_entity_poly.pdbx_seq_one_letter_code
_entity_poly.pdbx_strand_id
1 'polypeptide(L)'
;MKTKIVMKNKLKYYLKGIIYTYLLTILVIFVLPTLFALVFTGGLMGVTVTGLLRNDLLPFASVFYLFVACYRVYEPFKFYIQNGISRRTVWKATIVVMAVCSLVMSLINFGYYYGVILPVTGQADQTFYHTLFGNFFGVGGLGNMFGELIFEWLLLWFFAVIGIFMGSLAALVKKRTRRILWIVIPIAWVVLFRFLVQYQDNMDLHWIEDFVKFAVGYTPHAALWNPLYPIGMLIILIIIGNVINYVIQQHLVLKNQ
;
A
#
# COMPACT_ATOMS: atom_id res chain seq x y z
N MET A 1 -9.33 -22.29 19.76
CA MET A 1 -9.35 -23.03 18.47
C MET A 1 -9.90 -22.23 17.29
N LYS A 2 -11.07 -21.55 17.40
CA LYS A 2 -11.73 -20.87 16.25
C LYS A 2 -10.88 -19.77 15.57
N THR A 3 -10.10 -18.99 16.32
CA THR A 3 -9.22 -17.93 15.77
C THR A 3 -8.16 -18.47 14.82
N LYS A 4 -7.49 -19.58 15.19
CA LYS A 4 -6.44 -20.21 14.36
C LYS A 4 -6.99 -20.69 13.02
N ILE A 5 -8.22 -21.23 13.02
CA ILE A 5 -8.90 -21.70 11.80
C ILE A 5 -9.23 -20.53 10.87
N VAL A 6 -9.77 -19.43 11.41
CA VAL A 6 -10.06 -18.21 10.64
C VAL A 6 -8.79 -17.61 10.04
N MET A 7 -7.72 -17.52 10.85
CA MET A 7 -6.42 -17.01 10.39
C MET A 7 -5.84 -17.87 9.27
N LYS A 8 -5.82 -19.20 9.43
CA LYS A 8 -5.31 -20.13 8.41
C LYS A 8 -6.07 -20.00 7.10
N ASN A 9 -7.40 -19.93 7.15
CA ASN A 9 -8.23 -19.84 5.95
C ASN A 9 -8.05 -18.50 5.23
N LYS A 10 -8.08 -17.38 5.97
CA LYS A 10 -7.80 -16.05 5.39
C LYS A 10 -6.40 -16.00 4.78
N LEU A 11 -5.39 -16.44 5.54
CA LEU A 11 -3.99 -16.40 5.09
C LEU A 11 -3.80 -17.21 3.81
N LYS A 12 -4.35 -18.44 3.72
CA LYS A 12 -4.27 -19.25 2.50
C LYS A 12 -4.91 -18.57 1.29
N TYR A 13 -6.06 -17.91 1.49
CA TYR A 13 -6.74 -17.18 0.43
C TYR A 13 -5.91 -15.98 -0.05
N TYR A 14 -5.41 -15.16 0.88
CA TYR A 14 -4.62 -13.99 0.52
C TYR A 14 -3.25 -14.35 -0.05
N LEU A 15 -2.58 -15.40 0.44
CA LEU A 15 -1.31 -15.86 -0.14
C LEU A 15 -1.48 -16.34 -1.59
N LYS A 16 -2.58 -17.03 -1.92
CA LYS A 16 -2.87 -17.37 -3.31
C LYS A 16 -3.05 -16.12 -4.17
N GLY A 17 -3.82 -15.15 -3.68
CA GLY A 17 -4.02 -13.87 -4.38
C GLY A 17 -2.72 -13.09 -4.57
N ILE A 18 -1.81 -13.15 -3.60
CA ILE A 18 -0.46 -12.57 -3.71
C ILE A 18 0.29 -13.20 -4.89
N ILE A 19 0.36 -14.53 -4.97
CA ILE A 19 1.05 -15.24 -6.06
C ILE A 19 0.49 -14.85 -7.42
N TYR A 20 -0.84 -14.85 -7.58
CA TYR A 20 -1.48 -14.46 -8.84
C TYR A 20 -1.18 -13.00 -9.21
N THR A 21 -1.17 -12.10 -8.22
CA THR A 21 -0.86 -10.69 -8.45
C THR A 21 0.57 -10.53 -8.95
N TYR A 22 1.55 -11.14 -8.30
CA TYR A 22 2.95 -11.05 -8.73
C TYR A 22 3.17 -11.67 -10.11
N LEU A 23 2.58 -12.83 -10.39
CA LEU A 23 2.65 -13.45 -11.72
C LEU A 23 2.06 -12.53 -12.80
N LEU A 24 0.91 -11.92 -12.52
CA LEU A 24 0.26 -10.99 -13.44
C LEU A 24 1.10 -9.72 -13.64
N THR A 25 1.67 -9.16 -12.57
CA THR A 25 2.53 -7.97 -12.64
C THR A 25 3.76 -8.24 -13.49
N ILE A 26 4.43 -9.37 -13.28
CA ILE A 26 5.57 -9.80 -14.10
C ILE A 26 5.14 -9.92 -15.56
N LEU A 27 4.00 -10.58 -15.82
CA LEU A 27 3.47 -10.69 -17.19
C LEU A 27 3.21 -9.31 -17.81
N VAL A 28 2.62 -8.36 -17.07
CA VAL A 28 2.37 -7.00 -17.56
C VAL A 28 3.69 -6.25 -17.84
N ILE A 29 4.69 -6.36 -16.98
CA ILE A 29 6.00 -5.72 -17.17
C ILE A 29 6.66 -6.16 -18.49
N PHE A 30 6.56 -7.45 -18.85
CA PHE A 30 7.22 -7.97 -20.04
C PHE A 30 6.35 -7.96 -21.30
N VAL A 31 5.08 -8.36 -21.20
CA VAL A 31 4.19 -8.56 -22.35
C VAL A 31 3.59 -7.24 -22.84
N LEU A 32 3.19 -6.35 -21.94
CA LEU A 32 2.47 -5.15 -22.36
C LEU A 32 3.39 -4.18 -23.13
N PRO A 33 4.58 -3.79 -22.63
CA PRO A 33 5.51 -2.96 -23.39
C PRO A 33 5.98 -3.58 -24.71
N THR A 34 6.15 -4.90 -24.77
CA THR A 34 6.54 -5.59 -26.02
C THR A 34 5.42 -5.56 -27.06
N LEU A 35 4.17 -5.76 -26.65
CA LEU A 35 3.00 -5.59 -27.53
C LEU A 35 2.86 -4.15 -28.01
N PHE A 36 3.03 -3.16 -27.11
CA PHE A 36 2.99 -1.74 -27.49
C PHE A 36 4.11 -1.39 -28.49
N ALA A 37 5.34 -1.86 -28.28
CA ALA A 37 6.43 -1.63 -29.22
C ALA A 37 6.16 -2.27 -30.59
N LEU A 38 5.61 -3.49 -30.61
CA LEU A 38 5.28 -4.19 -31.86
C LEU A 38 4.17 -3.45 -32.63
N VAL A 39 3.11 -3.01 -31.94
CA VAL A 39 1.95 -2.36 -32.57
C VAL A 39 2.25 -0.92 -33.00
N PHE A 40 2.95 -0.13 -32.18
CA PHE A 40 3.11 1.31 -32.42
C PHE A 40 4.43 1.68 -33.10
N THR A 41 5.51 0.92 -32.86
CA THR A 41 6.84 1.22 -33.45
C THR A 41 7.26 0.23 -34.54
N GLY A 42 6.48 -0.82 -34.81
CA GLY A 42 6.74 -1.78 -35.90
C GLY A 42 7.98 -2.66 -35.71
N GLY A 43 8.59 -2.65 -34.52
CA GLY A 43 9.81 -3.39 -34.21
C GLY A 43 10.16 -3.35 -32.73
N LEU A 44 11.08 -4.22 -32.31
CA LEU A 44 11.50 -4.38 -30.91
C LEU A 44 12.73 -3.54 -30.52
N MET A 45 13.25 -2.69 -31.41
CA MET A 45 14.53 -1.98 -31.21
C MET A 45 14.55 -1.03 -30.00
N GLY A 46 13.40 -0.68 -29.41
CA GLY A 46 13.29 0.15 -28.20
C GLY A 46 13.06 -0.61 -26.89
N VAL A 47 12.84 -1.93 -26.93
CA VAL A 47 12.51 -2.72 -25.73
C VAL A 47 13.73 -3.49 -25.25
N THR A 48 14.41 -2.97 -24.23
CA THR A 48 15.51 -3.66 -23.54
C THR A 48 15.03 -4.26 -22.22
N VAL A 49 15.52 -5.45 -21.87
CA VAL A 49 15.21 -6.09 -20.58
C VAL A 49 15.56 -5.18 -19.40
N THR A 50 16.69 -4.48 -19.50
CA THR A 50 17.12 -3.48 -18.51
C THR A 50 16.14 -2.31 -18.40
N GLY A 51 15.62 -1.80 -19.53
CA GLY A 51 14.61 -0.76 -19.55
C GLY A 51 13.27 -1.18 -18.94
N LEU A 52 12.87 -2.44 -19.15
CA LEU A 52 11.65 -3.00 -18.54
C LEU A 52 11.79 -3.16 -17.03
N LEU A 53 12.94 -3.68 -16.56
CA LEU A 53 13.20 -3.90 -15.14
C LEU A 53 13.39 -2.60 -14.34
N ARG A 54 13.80 -1.51 -14.97
CA ARG A 54 13.88 -0.18 -14.33
C ARG A 54 12.51 0.36 -13.90
N ASN A 55 11.44 -0.04 -14.58
CA ASN A 55 10.09 0.28 -14.16
C ASN A 55 9.64 -0.74 -13.10
N ASP A 56 10.14 -0.59 -11.87
CA ASP A 56 9.76 -1.47 -10.76
C ASP A 56 8.29 -1.25 -10.33
N LEU A 57 7.40 -2.02 -10.95
CA LEU A 57 5.96 -1.95 -10.69
C LEU A 57 5.51 -2.87 -9.53
N LEU A 58 6.39 -3.70 -8.98
CA LEU A 58 6.02 -4.68 -7.96
C LEU A 58 5.56 -4.05 -6.64
N PRO A 59 6.23 -3.02 -6.09
CA PRO A 59 5.76 -2.31 -4.91
C PRO A 59 4.38 -1.67 -5.12
N PHE A 60 4.14 -1.08 -6.29
CA PHE A 60 2.83 -0.50 -6.64
C PHE A 60 1.73 -1.55 -6.76
N ALA A 61 2.02 -2.68 -7.41
CA ALA A 61 1.08 -3.80 -7.46
C ALA A 61 0.77 -4.35 -6.07
N SER A 62 1.76 -4.32 -5.16
CA SER A 62 1.60 -4.76 -3.78
C SER A 62 0.65 -3.87 -2.98
N VAL A 63 0.84 -2.55 -3.09
CA VAL A 63 -0.07 -1.55 -2.52
C VAL A 63 -1.48 -1.74 -3.05
N PHE A 64 -1.63 -1.85 -4.37
CA PHE A 64 -2.94 -1.98 -5.01
C PHE A 64 -3.66 -3.26 -4.60
N TYR A 65 -2.96 -4.40 -4.59
CA TYR A 65 -3.53 -5.67 -4.15
C TYR A 65 -3.97 -5.61 -2.69
N LEU A 66 -3.12 -5.16 -1.77
CA LEU A 66 -3.47 -5.07 -0.34
C LEU A 66 -4.65 -4.15 -0.14
N PHE A 67 -4.67 -3.00 -0.80
CA PHE A 67 -5.78 -2.06 -0.71
C PHE A 67 -7.09 -2.69 -1.18
N VAL A 68 -7.13 -3.32 -2.36
CA VAL A 68 -8.34 -3.94 -2.91
C VAL A 68 -8.79 -5.15 -2.09
N ALA A 69 -7.85 -5.99 -1.67
CA ALA A 69 -8.11 -7.15 -0.82
C ALA A 69 -8.71 -6.73 0.53
N CYS A 70 -8.17 -5.68 1.14
CA CYS A 70 -8.66 -5.11 2.39
C CYS A 70 -9.97 -4.37 2.24
N TYR A 71 -10.19 -3.70 1.10
CA TYR A 71 -11.45 -3.03 0.82
C TYR A 71 -12.64 -4.00 0.79
N ARG A 72 -12.42 -5.25 0.39
CA ARG A 72 -13.45 -6.32 0.39
C ARG A 72 -13.67 -6.96 1.77
N VAL A 73 -13.36 -6.28 2.88
CA VAL A 73 -13.45 -6.82 4.25
C VAL A 73 -14.85 -7.31 4.65
N TYR A 74 -15.92 -6.75 4.09
CA TYR A 74 -17.30 -7.01 4.54
C TYR A 74 -17.80 -8.44 4.25
N GLU A 75 -17.52 -9.01 3.08
CA GLU A 75 -18.02 -10.35 2.73
C GLU A 75 -17.42 -11.44 3.63
N PRO A 76 -16.08 -11.52 3.82
CA PRO A 76 -15.50 -12.43 4.78
C PRO A 76 -16.02 -12.16 6.20
N PHE A 77 -16.14 -10.89 6.60
CA PHE A 77 -16.68 -10.52 7.91
C PHE A 77 -18.07 -11.11 8.13
N LYS A 78 -19.01 -10.88 7.21
CA LYS A 78 -20.37 -11.41 7.26
C LYS A 78 -20.38 -12.93 7.40
N PHE A 79 -19.60 -13.62 6.57
CA PHE A 79 -19.49 -15.09 6.61
C PHE A 79 -19.05 -15.59 7.99
N TYR A 80 -18.01 -14.99 8.59
CA TYR A 80 -17.53 -15.44 9.90
C TYR A 80 -18.50 -15.14 11.04
N ILE A 81 -19.19 -13.98 11.02
CA ILE A 81 -20.20 -13.66 12.03
C ILE A 81 -21.40 -14.61 11.94
N GLN A 82 -21.85 -14.96 10.73
CA GLN A 82 -22.94 -15.91 10.51
C GLN A 82 -22.58 -17.33 11.02
N ASN A 83 -21.31 -17.71 10.97
CA ASN A 83 -20.81 -18.97 11.54
C ASN A 83 -20.53 -18.90 13.06
N GLY A 84 -21.06 -17.89 13.78
CA GLY A 84 -20.96 -17.77 15.23
C GLY A 84 -19.57 -17.38 15.76
N ILE A 85 -18.75 -16.71 14.95
CA ILE A 85 -17.45 -16.18 15.38
C ILE A 85 -17.62 -14.75 15.89
N SER A 86 -17.00 -14.42 17.01
CA SER A 86 -17.11 -13.07 17.59
C SER A 86 -16.41 -12.00 16.75
N ARG A 87 -16.98 -10.79 16.72
CA ARG A 87 -16.45 -9.63 15.98
C ARG A 87 -14.99 -9.33 16.33
N ARG A 88 -14.65 -9.36 17.63
CA ARG A 88 -13.28 -9.15 18.13
C ARG A 88 -12.30 -10.19 17.57
N THR A 89 -12.72 -11.44 17.42
CA THR A 89 -11.88 -12.52 16.86
C THR A 89 -11.62 -12.30 15.38
N VAL A 90 -12.65 -11.90 14.62
CA VAL A 90 -12.52 -11.62 13.18
C VAL A 90 -11.61 -10.42 12.92
N TRP A 91 -11.76 -9.35 13.71
CA TRP A 91 -10.91 -8.16 13.61
C TRP A 91 -9.44 -8.50 13.91
N LYS A 92 -9.15 -9.15 15.04
CA LYS A 92 -7.78 -9.56 15.41
C LYS A 92 -7.15 -10.45 14.33
N ALA A 93 -7.89 -11.44 13.85
CA ALA A 93 -7.42 -12.32 12.78
C ALA A 93 -7.15 -11.55 11.48
N THR A 94 -7.97 -10.54 11.17
CA THR A 94 -7.79 -9.73 9.96
C THR A 94 -6.53 -8.88 10.05
N ILE A 95 -6.30 -8.16 11.15
CA ILE A 95 -5.08 -7.35 11.32
C ILE A 95 -3.83 -8.20 11.26
N VAL A 96 -3.79 -9.32 11.99
CA VAL A 96 -2.60 -10.18 12.00
C VAL A 96 -2.33 -10.76 10.62
N VAL A 97 -3.37 -11.23 9.92
CA VAL A 97 -3.19 -11.75 8.55
C VAL A 97 -2.73 -10.64 7.61
N MET A 98 -3.24 -9.42 7.73
CA MET A 98 -2.78 -8.30 6.88
C MET A 98 -1.34 -7.91 7.17
N ALA A 99 -0.93 -7.84 8.45
CA ALA A 99 0.45 -7.54 8.83
C ALA A 99 1.43 -8.61 8.33
N VAL A 100 1.03 -9.89 8.37
CA VAL A 100 1.84 -11.00 7.82
C VAL A 100 1.86 -10.95 6.29
N CYS A 101 0.73 -10.68 5.63
CA CYS A 101 0.68 -10.55 4.18
C CYS A 101 1.51 -9.36 3.69
N SER A 102 1.45 -8.20 4.34
CA SER A 102 2.29 -7.04 3.97
C SER A 102 3.77 -7.34 4.18
N LEU A 103 4.13 -8.07 5.23
CA LEU A 103 5.52 -8.50 5.45
C LEU A 103 6.01 -9.44 4.35
N VAL A 104 5.22 -10.45 4.00
CA VAL A 104 5.56 -11.38 2.91
C VAL A 104 5.73 -10.63 1.59
N MET A 105 4.86 -9.68 1.28
CA MET A 105 4.96 -8.89 0.05
C MET A 105 6.19 -7.99 0.05
N SER A 106 6.50 -7.32 1.17
CA SER A 106 7.73 -6.53 1.28
C SER A 106 8.98 -7.42 1.14
N LEU A 107 9.00 -8.62 1.71
CA LEU A 107 10.11 -9.57 1.51
C LEU A 107 10.27 -10.00 0.05
N ILE A 108 9.16 -10.19 -0.68
CA ILE A 108 9.19 -10.51 -2.11
C ILE A 108 9.73 -9.33 -2.91
N ASN A 109 9.26 -8.11 -2.63
CA ASN A 109 9.70 -6.89 -3.32
C ASN A 109 11.19 -6.64 -3.05
N PHE A 110 11.60 -6.73 -1.80
CA PHE A 110 13.00 -6.63 -1.39
C PHE A 110 13.88 -7.67 -2.09
N GLY A 111 13.46 -8.94 -2.08
CA GLY A 111 14.18 -10.01 -2.77
C GLY A 111 14.26 -9.82 -4.28
N TYR A 112 13.20 -9.30 -4.90
CA TYR A 112 13.17 -8.98 -6.33
C TYR A 112 14.09 -7.80 -6.67
N TYR A 113 14.05 -6.72 -5.88
CA TYR A 113 14.91 -5.55 -6.10
C TYR A 113 16.39 -5.92 -5.98
N TYR A 114 16.81 -6.48 -4.84
CA TYR A 114 18.22 -6.81 -4.60
C TYR A 114 18.71 -8.04 -5.38
N GLY A 115 17.84 -9.01 -5.67
CA GLY A 115 18.21 -10.24 -6.35
C GLY A 115 18.14 -10.17 -7.88
N VAL A 116 17.29 -9.30 -8.45
CA VAL A 116 17.07 -9.22 -9.90
C VAL A 116 17.35 -7.83 -10.44
N ILE A 117 16.74 -6.78 -9.89
CA ILE A 117 16.83 -5.43 -10.48
C ILE A 117 18.23 -4.86 -10.31
N LEU A 118 18.76 -4.84 -9.09
CA LEU A 118 20.07 -4.28 -8.77
C LEU A 118 21.22 -4.90 -9.59
N PRO A 119 21.39 -6.25 -9.67
CA PRO A 119 22.49 -6.84 -10.43
C PRO A 119 22.35 -6.65 -11.95
N VAL A 120 21.12 -6.55 -12.47
CA VAL A 120 20.88 -6.44 -13.93
C VAL A 120 20.95 -4.99 -14.41
N THR A 121 20.50 -4.03 -13.61
CA THR A 121 20.43 -2.61 -14.00
C THR A 121 21.64 -1.81 -13.51
N GLY A 122 22.37 -2.30 -12.50
CA GLY A 122 23.56 -1.68 -11.94
C GLY A 122 23.32 -0.34 -11.22
N GLN A 123 22.06 0.06 -11.01
CA GLN A 123 21.71 1.33 -10.38
C GLN A 123 21.11 1.07 -8.99
N ALA A 124 21.84 1.47 -7.95
CA ALA A 124 21.45 1.27 -6.55
C ALA A 124 20.37 2.24 -6.04
N ASP A 125 20.16 3.36 -6.76
CA ASP A 125 19.43 4.53 -6.23
C ASP A 125 17.98 4.66 -6.72
N GLN A 126 17.39 3.61 -7.30
CA GLN A 126 16.08 3.71 -7.94
C GLN A 126 14.88 3.55 -7.00
N THR A 127 15.06 3.05 -5.77
CA THR A 127 13.93 2.98 -4.84
C THR A 127 13.65 4.33 -4.21
N PHE A 128 12.37 4.61 -3.99
CA PHE A 128 11.92 5.81 -3.30
C PHE A 128 12.60 5.99 -1.94
N TYR A 129 12.87 4.89 -1.23
CA TYR A 129 13.60 4.93 0.04
C TYR A 129 15.06 5.32 -0.15
N HIS A 130 15.79 4.74 -1.10
CA HIS A 130 17.19 5.09 -1.36
C HIS A 130 17.34 6.53 -1.85
N THR A 131 16.44 7.01 -2.72
CA THR A 131 16.47 8.38 -3.21
C THR A 131 16.29 9.41 -2.09
N LEU A 132 15.44 9.11 -1.10
CA LEU A 132 15.17 10.03 0.01
C LEU A 132 16.15 9.85 1.17
N PHE A 133 16.39 8.61 1.59
CA PHE A 133 17.04 8.27 2.85
C PHE A 133 18.36 7.50 2.69
N GLY A 134 18.81 7.21 1.47
CA GLY A 134 19.99 6.37 1.19
C GLY A 134 21.28 6.88 1.82
N ASN A 135 21.37 8.18 2.14
CA ASN A 135 22.53 8.77 2.80
C ASN A 135 22.47 8.72 4.34
N PHE A 136 21.33 8.34 4.94
CA PHE A 136 21.13 8.48 6.39
C PHE A 136 21.93 7.47 7.21
N PHE A 137 21.88 6.17 6.88
CA PHE A 137 22.70 5.14 7.56
C PHE A 137 24.06 4.87 6.87
N GLY A 138 24.48 5.76 5.98
CA GLY A 138 25.69 5.60 5.15
C GLY A 138 25.46 4.77 3.89
N VAL A 139 26.10 5.17 2.79
CA VAL A 139 25.96 4.54 1.47
C VAL A 139 26.32 3.05 1.55
N GLY A 140 25.38 2.18 1.20
CA GLY A 140 25.58 0.72 1.19
C GLY A 140 25.62 0.03 2.56
N GLY A 141 25.28 0.74 3.65
CA GLY A 141 25.19 0.12 4.97
C GLY A 141 24.01 -0.84 5.10
N LEU A 142 24.19 -1.96 5.79
CA LEU A 142 23.11 -2.91 6.14
C LEU A 142 21.92 -2.20 6.82
N GLY A 143 22.18 -1.12 7.57
CA GLY A 143 21.15 -0.30 8.21
C GLY A 143 20.17 0.32 7.22
N ASN A 144 20.61 0.73 6.03
CA ASN A 144 19.72 1.26 4.99
C ASN A 144 18.86 0.15 4.38
N MET A 145 19.41 -1.04 4.17
CA MET A 145 18.64 -2.18 3.65
C MET A 145 17.52 -2.60 4.62
N PHE A 146 17.82 -2.66 5.93
CA PHE A 146 16.80 -2.96 6.94
C PHE A 146 15.80 -1.82 7.10
N GLY A 147 16.25 -0.56 7.04
CA GLY A 147 15.39 0.62 7.09
C GLY A 147 14.39 0.65 5.93
N GLU A 148 14.84 0.32 4.72
CA GLU A 148 14.02 0.19 3.53
C GLU A 148 12.95 -0.88 3.69
N LEU A 149 13.34 -2.09 4.13
CA LEU A 149 12.41 -3.19 4.36
C LEU A 149 11.34 -2.85 5.40
N ILE A 150 11.74 -2.23 6.52
CA ILE A 150 10.82 -1.82 7.58
C ILE A 150 9.87 -0.73 7.06
N PHE A 151 10.40 0.28 6.37
CA PHE A 151 9.61 1.35 5.81
C PHE A 151 8.58 0.83 4.81
N GLU A 152 8.99 -0.02 3.86
CA GLU A 152 8.10 -0.61 2.88
C GLU A 152 7.04 -1.49 3.54
N TRP A 153 7.42 -2.35 4.48
CA TRP A 153 6.47 -3.18 5.23
C TRP A 153 5.40 -2.35 5.93
N LEU A 154 5.81 -1.29 6.63
CA LEU A 154 4.89 -0.37 7.31
C LEU A 154 4.01 0.39 6.32
N LEU A 155 4.57 0.84 5.20
CA LEU A 155 3.82 1.51 4.15
C LEU A 155 2.72 0.60 3.58
N LEU A 156 3.07 -0.65 3.23
CA LEU A 156 2.12 -1.66 2.76
C LEU A 156 1.04 -1.97 3.81
N TRP A 157 1.42 -2.08 5.09
CA TRP A 157 0.46 -2.29 6.16
C TRP A 157 -0.47 -1.07 6.34
N PHE A 158 0.06 0.14 6.24
CA PHE A 158 -0.73 1.36 6.30
C PHE A 158 -1.79 1.40 5.18
N PHE A 159 -1.42 1.09 3.94
CA PHE A 159 -2.40 1.00 2.84
C PHE A 159 -3.44 -0.10 3.06
N ALA A 160 -3.07 -1.24 3.66
CA ALA A 160 -4.02 -2.26 4.07
C ALA A 160 -5.03 -1.71 5.11
N VAL A 161 -4.58 -0.93 6.10
CA VAL A 161 -5.43 -0.29 7.11
C VAL A 161 -6.40 0.72 6.47
N ILE A 162 -5.94 1.53 5.51
CA ILE A 162 -6.80 2.42 4.72
C ILE A 162 -7.83 1.61 3.94
N GLY A 163 -7.42 0.53 3.28
CA GLY A 163 -8.31 -0.36 2.54
C GLY A 163 -9.42 -0.92 3.46
N ILE A 164 -9.08 -1.39 4.66
CA ILE A 164 -10.06 -1.86 5.66
C ILE A 164 -11.01 -0.72 6.05
N PHE A 165 -10.49 0.48 6.28
CA PHE A 165 -11.27 1.65 6.66
C PHE A 165 -12.29 2.02 5.59
N MET A 166 -11.84 2.20 4.35
CA MET A 166 -12.71 2.50 3.22
C MET A 166 -13.71 1.38 2.97
N GLY A 167 -13.30 0.11 3.08
CA GLY A 167 -14.18 -1.04 2.95
C GLY A 167 -15.26 -1.11 4.03
N SER A 168 -14.89 -0.80 5.27
CA SER A 168 -15.83 -0.76 6.40
C SER A 168 -16.83 0.39 6.26
N LEU A 169 -16.38 1.58 5.86
CA LEU A 169 -17.27 2.70 5.57
C LEU A 169 -18.23 2.38 4.40
N ALA A 170 -17.70 1.82 3.32
CA ALA A 170 -18.48 1.44 2.16
C ALA A 170 -19.53 0.36 2.48
N ALA A 171 -19.31 -0.46 3.51
CA ALA A 171 -20.28 -1.44 3.98
C ALA A 171 -21.47 -0.83 4.73
N LEU A 172 -21.30 0.34 5.36
CA LEU A 172 -22.39 1.06 6.02
C LEU A 172 -23.41 1.61 5.00
N VAL A 173 -22.95 1.87 3.77
CA VAL A 173 -23.73 2.52 2.71
C VAL A 173 -24.50 1.50 1.86
N LYS A 174 -25.65 1.90 1.27
CA LYS A 174 -26.41 1.05 0.33
C LYS A 174 -25.64 0.84 -0.99
N LYS A 175 -25.82 -0.29 -1.67
CA LYS A 175 -25.13 -0.64 -2.94
C LYS A 175 -25.18 0.49 -4.00
N ARG A 176 -26.32 1.16 -4.17
CA ARG A 176 -26.49 2.27 -5.12
C ARG A 176 -25.67 3.51 -4.72
N THR A 177 -25.81 3.96 -3.47
CA THR A 177 -25.08 5.12 -2.95
C THR A 177 -23.56 4.87 -2.95
N ARG A 178 -23.12 3.64 -2.71
CA ARG A 178 -21.70 3.26 -2.83
C ARG A 178 -21.16 3.51 -4.23
N ARG A 179 -21.90 3.14 -5.30
CA ARG A 179 -21.47 3.40 -6.68
C ARG A 179 -21.38 4.90 -6.98
N ILE A 180 -22.34 5.69 -6.50
CA ILE A 180 -22.34 7.15 -6.68
C ILE A 180 -21.13 7.77 -5.99
N LEU A 181 -20.82 7.36 -4.75
CA LEU A 181 -19.64 7.84 -4.02
C LEU A 181 -18.34 7.58 -4.77
N TRP A 182 -18.20 6.43 -5.43
CA TRP A 182 -17.01 6.12 -6.23
C TRP A 182 -16.80 7.05 -7.44
N ILE A 183 -17.86 7.73 -7.91
CA ILE A 183 -17.77 8.72 -8.99
C ILE A 183 -17.58 10.12 -8.40
N VAL A 184 -18.33 10.47 -7.36
CA VAL A 184 -18.32 11.80 -6.75
C VAL A 184 -17.01 12.09 -6.02
N ILE A 185 -16.43 11.11 -5.31
CA ILE A 185 -15.19 11.31 -4.54
C ILE A 185 -14.03 11.75 -5.46
N PRO A 186 -13.71 11.04 -6.58
CA PRO A 186 -12.67 11.51 -7.50
C PRO A 186 -12.91 12.91 -8.05
N ILE A 187 -14.16 13.23 -8.43
CA ILE A 187 -14.52 14.56 -8.95
C ILE A 187 -14.29 15.63 -7.87
N ALA A 188 -14.77 15.38 -6.64
CA ALA A 188 -14.57 16.28 -5.52
C ALA A 188 -13.08 16.49 -5.21
N TRP A 189 -12.26 15.44 -5.29
CA TRP A 189 -10.80 15.55 -5.14
C TRP A 189 -10.17 16.45 -6.20
N VAL A 190 -10.53 16.30 -7.47
CA VAL A 190 -10.02 17.14 -8.56
C VAL A 190 -10.39 18.62 -8.33
N VAL A 191 -11.64 18.87 -7.93
CA VAL A 191 -12.11 20.23 -7.63
C VAL A 191 -11.37 20.81 -6.42
N LEU A 192 -11.24 20.05 -5.33
CA LEU A 192 -10.50 20.46 -4.14
C LEU A 192 -9.04 20.76 -4.45
N PHE A 193 -8.34 19.89 -5.18
CA PHE A 193 -6.95 20.11 -5.57
C PHE A 193 -6.81 21.38 -6.40
N ARG A 194 -7.69 21.58 -7.38
CA ARG A 194 -7.67 22.78 -8.20
C ARG A 194 -7.89 24.05 -7.37
N PHE A 195 -8.80 23.99 -6.40
CA PHE A 195 -9.06 25.09 -5.49
C PHE A 195 -7.84 25.39 -4.61
N LEU A 196 -7.23 24.36 -4.02
CA LEU A 196 -6.01 24.52 -3.21
C LEU A 196 -4.88 25.17 -4.00
N VAL A 197 -4.64 24.74 -5.24
CA VAL A 197 -3.61 25.32 -6.12
C VAL A 197 -3.95 26.78 -6.47
N GLN A 198 -5.21 27.08 -6.77
CA GLN A 198 -5.64 28.43 -7.18
C GLN A 198 -5.52 29.46 -6.04
N TYR A 199 -5.69 29.04 -4.78
CA TYR A 199 -5.70 29.93 -3.62
C TYR A 199 -4.46 29.80 -2.73
N GLN A 200 -3.44 29.03 -3.15
CA GLN A 200 -2.25 28.73 -2.34
C GLN A 200 -1.55 30.00 -1.82
N ASP A 201 -1.44 31.05 -2.64
CA ASP A 201 -0.67 32.25 -2.32
C ASP A 201 -1.33 33.14 -1.25
N ASN A 202 -2.63 32.92 -0.98
CA ASN A 202 -3.41 33.68 0.00
C ASN A 202 -3.76 32.86 1.25
N MET A 203 -3.35 31.59 1.31
CA MET A 203 -3.61 30.71 2.44
C MET A 203 -2.34 30.59 3.30
N ASP A 204 -2.44 30.96 4.57
CA ASP A 204 -1.37 30.72 5.55
C ASP A 204 -1.33 29.22 5.90
N LEU A 205 -0.62 28.45 5.06
CA LEU A 205 -0.47 27.01 5.16
C LEU A 205 0.85 26.61 5.84
N HIS A 206 1.54 27.54 6.50
CA HIS A 206 2.84 27.28 7.13
C HIS A 206 2.78 26.10 8.11
N TRP A 207 1.69 25.98 8.88
CA TRP A 207 1.49 24.84 9.78
C TRP A 207 1.32 23.49 9.06
N ILE A 208 0.69 23.48 7.88
CA ILE A 208 0.54 22.26 7.06
C ILE A 208 1.88 21.89 6.46
N GLU A 209 2.59 22.87 5.93
CA GLU A 209 3.91 22.70 5.35
C GLU A 209 4.90 22.13 6.39
N ASP A 210 4.93 22.70 7.59
CA ASP A 210 5.78 22.23 8.69
C ASP A 210 5.39 20.82 9.15
N PHE A 211 4.08 20.54 9.22
CA PHE A 211 3.60 19.19 9.53
C PHE A 211 4.01 18.17 8.46
N VAL A 212 3.91 18.52 7.17
CA VAL A 212 4.33 17.63 6.07
C VAL A 212 5.84 17.42 6.08
N LYS A 213 6.63 18.49 6.27
CA LYS A 213 8.08 18.41 6.43
C LYS A 213 8.46 17.48 7.58
N PHE A 214 7.80 17.62 8.73
CA PHE A 214 7.99 16.73 9.87
C PHE A 214 7.60 15.28 9.55
N ALA A 215 6.42 15.07 8.94
CA ALA A 215 5.91 13.74 8.62
C ALA A 215 6.78 12.98 7.62
N VAL A 216 7.39 13.67 6.66
CA VAL A 216 8.30 13.10 5.66
C VAL A 216 9.74 13.00 6.21
N GLY A 217 10.05 13.65 7.34
CA GLY A 217 11.35 13.58 8.02
C GLY A 217 12.38 14.59 7.50
N TYR A 218 11.92 15.70 6.93
CA TYR A 218 12.78 16.82 6.54
C TYR A 218 13.29 17.54 7.79
N THR A 219 14.62 17.65 7.94
CA THR A 219 15.23 18.44 9.01
C THR A 219 16.02 19.63 8.44
N PRO A 220 15.69 20.88 8.82
CA PRO A 220 16.30 22.07 8.23
C PRO A 220 17.78 22.27 8.62
N HIS A 221 18.29 21.55 9.63
CA HIS A 221 19.64 21.74 10.14
C HIS A 221 20.70 20.76 9.58
N ALA A 222 20.27 19.68 8.92
CA ALA A 222 21.19 18.65 8.42
C ALA A 222 21.13 18.43 6.90
N ALA A 223 20.17 19.04 6.19
CA ALA A 223 19.87 18.77 4.78
C ALA A 223 19.72 17.27 4.44
N LEU A 224 19.58 16.42 5.46
CA LEU A 224 19.46 14.98 5.40
C LEU A 224 18.04 14.63 5.81
N TRP A 225 17.39 13.81 4.97
CA TRP A 225 16.09 13.23 5.30
C TRP A 225 16.32 12.10 6.29
N ASN A 226 15.59 12.13 7.40
CA ASN A 226 15.69 11.11 8.42
C ASN A 226 14.51 10.13 8.31
N PRO A 227 14.76 8.84 7.97
CA PRO A 227 13.71 7.83 7.79
C PRO A 227 12.98 7.48 9.09
N LEU A 228 13.52 7.79 10.26
CA LEU A 228 12.91 7.46 11.55
C LEU A 228 11.60 8.22 11.79
N TYR A 229 11.49 9.47 11.32
CA TYR A 229 10.26 10.26 11.44
C TYR A 229 9.09 9.66 10.65
N PRO A 230 9.21 9.40 9.34
CA PRO A 230 8.12 8.78 8.57
C PRO A 230 7.82 7.36 9.05
N ILE A 231 8.81 6.57 9.47
CA ILE A 231 8.59 5.25 10.09
C ILE A 231 7.75 5.40 11.38
N GLY A 232 8.12 6.31 12.27
CA GLY A 232 7.39 6.59 13.50
C GLY A 232 5.96 7.05 13.22
N MET A 233 5.78 7.93 12.24
CA MET A 233 4.47 8.43 11.85
C MET A 233 3.58 7.31 11.28
N LEU A 234 4.12 6.45 10.41
CA LEU A 234 3.40 5.29 9.88
C LEU A 234 2.92 4.36 11.00
N ILE A 235 3.77 4.09 12.01
CA ILE A 235 3.38 3.27 13.17
C ILE A 235 2.19 3.91 13.90
N ILE A 236 2.27 5.20 14.21
CA ILE A 236 1.19 5.93 14.89
C ILE A 236 -0.10 5.87 14.07
N LEU A 237 -0.03 6.14 12.78
CA LEU A 237 -1.18 6.10 11.87
C LEU A 237 -1.78 4.70 11.74
N ILE A 238 -0.97 3.64 11.70
CA ILE A 238 -1.43 2.25 11.71
C ILE A 238 -2.18 1.94 13.00
N ILE A 239 -1.66 2.37 14.16
CA ILE A 239 -2.30 2.15 15.46
C ILE A 239 -3.66 2.86 15.49
N ILE A 240 -3.69 4.17 15.20
CA ILE A 240 -4.91 4.98 15.20
C ILE A 240 -5.92 4.41 14.20
N GLY A 241 -5.49 4.11 12.97
CA GLY A 241 -6.34 3.55 11.93
C GLY A 241 -6.93 2.20 12.31
N ASN A 242 -6.17 1.32 12.98
CA ASN A 242 -6.67 0.05 13.49
C ASN A 242 -7.70 0.23 14.61
N VAL A 243 -7.51 1.20 15.51
CA VAL A 243 -8.48 1.53 16.57
C VAL A 243 -9.79 2.05 15.97
N ILE A 244 -9.71 2.97 15.01
CA ILE A 244 -10.89 3.49 14.31
C ILE A 244 -11.61 2.33 13.58
N ASN A 245 -10.86 1.49 12.87
CA ASN A 245 -11.40 0.30 12.19
C ASN A 245 -12.08 -0.67 13.15
N TYR A 246 -11.53 -0.85 14.35
CA TYR A 246 -12.17 -1.67 15.39
C TYR A 246 -13.54 -1.11 15.76
N VAL A 247 -13.62 0.19 16.05
CA VAL A 247 -14.86 0.87 16.44
C VAL A 247 -15.90 0.74 15.33
N ILE A 248 -15.53 0.99 14.07
CA ILE A 248 -16.45 0.85 12.93
C ILE A 248 -16.94 -0.59 12.80
N GLN A 249 -16.04 -1.58 12.89
CA GLN A 249 -16.43 -2.99 12.79
C GLN A 249 -17.37 -3.46 13.91
N GLN A 250 -17.30 -2.86 15.10
CA GLN A 250 -18.27 -3.12 16.16
C GLN A 250 -19.66 -2.56 15.84
N HIS A 251 -19.78 -1.56 14.97
CA HIS A 251 -21.05 -0.94 14.60
C HIS A 251 -21.60 -1.42 13.25
N LEU A 252 -20.91 -2.36 12.57
CA LEU A 252 -21.39 -2.92 11.32
C LEU A 252 -22.69 -3.73 11.55
N VAL A 253 -23.74 -3.34 10.82
CA VAL A 253 -25.02 -4.06 10.79
C VAL A 253 -24.96 -5.13 9.70
N LEU A 254 -25.36 -6.36 10.04
CA LEU A 254 -25.45 -7.46 9.09
C LEU A 254 -26.62 -7.22 8.14
N LYS A 255 -26.32 -6.83 6.90
CA LYS A 255 -27.33 -6.70 5.84
C LYS A 255 -27.38 -7.99 5.02
N ASN A 256 -28.57 -8.57 4.88
CA ASN A 256 -28.85 -9.49 3.79
C ASN A 256 -28.96 -8.64 2.51
N GLN A 257 -27.98 -8.78 1.63
CA GLN A 257 -27.81 -8.01 0.40
C GLN A 257 -27.67 -8.96 -0.78
#